data_AF-A0A1Y2VVP7-F1
#
_entry.id   AF-A0A1Y2VVP7-F1
#
_cell.length_a   1.000
_cell.length_b   1.000
_cell.length_c   1.000
_cell.angle_alpha   90.00
_cell.angle_beta   90.00
_cell.angle_gamma   90.00
#
_symmetry.space_group_name_H-M   'P 1'
#
loop_
_entity.id
_entity.type
_entity.pdbx_description
1 polymer ?
#
loop_
_entity_poly.entity_id
_entity_poly.type
_entity_poly.pdbx_seq_one_letter_code
_entity_poly.pdbx_strand_id
1 'polypeptide(L)'
;MKWTDIINLTASMLLSGSPAVASPLQPRSTTFTRRAETTAVNATGGTYEAFKPGYLAGTWEVFKRGEYVDLSGTGYIRVRWEVEYWKGVGPMYEPTFDNIDGTFLFVAGGGGFQISDTPQGCPQGTGCLNFTGANEFGYSYPTDGYNPWHNMYYYLDGSVTITNHEAGGLYNVGVMAYSYDNILSDINTAPADSGNLIKYGYSYDPAEGSCPCAE
;
A
#
# COMPACT_ATOMS: atom_id res chain seq x y z
N MET A 1 -38.16 -55.30 38.84
CA MET A 1 -37.93 -53.87 39.14
C MET A 1 -37.98 -53.13 37.82
N LYS A 2 -38.98 -52.27 37.65
CA LYS A 2 -39.30 -51.51 36.44
C LYS A 2 -39.19 -50.03 36.78
N TRP A 3 -38.80 -49.24 35.77
CA TRP A 3 -39.22 -47.86 35.54
C TRP A 3 -38.79 -46.83 36.59
N THR A 4 -37.67 -46.15 36.30
CA THR A 4 -37.46 -44.69 36.43
C THR A 4 -35.97 -44.46 36.19
N ASP A 5 -35.63 -43.84 35.06
CA ASP A 5 -34.45 -42.97 34.87
C ASP A 5 -34.46 -42.50 33.41
N ILE A 6 -35.39 -41.57 33.11
CA ILE A 6 -35.34 -40.77 31.88
C ILE A 6 -34.56 -39.51 32.22
N ILE A 7 -33.34 -39.45 31.69
CA ILE A 7 -32.45 -38.30 31.74
C ILE A 7 -33.10 -37.15 30.95
N ASN A 8 -33.38 -36.04 31.61
CA ASN A 8 -33.66 -34.75 30.97
C ASN A 8 -32.36 -34.24 30.33
N LEU A 9 -32.17 -34.49 29.04
CA LEU A 9 -31.18 -33.77 28.24
C LEU A 9 -31.84 -32.50 27.72
N THR A 10 -31.60 -31.37 28.39
CA THR A 10 -31.90 -30.05 27.85
C THR A 10 -31.07 -29.83 26.59
N ALA A 11 -31.74 -29.75 25.44
CA ALA A 11 -31.17 -29.27 24.20
C ALA A 11 -30.84 -27.77 24.33
N SER A 12 -29.64 -27.45 24.83
CA SER A 12 -29.09 -26.11 24.68
C SER A 12 -28.70 -25.90 23.22
N MET A 13 -29.40 -24.97 22.60
CA MET A 13 -29.21 -24.43 21.26
C MET A 13 -27.73 -24.23 20.92
N LEU A 14 -27.23 -24.99 19.94
CA LEU A 14 -26.12 -24.54 19.09
C LEU A 14 -26.75 -23.81 17.91
N LEU A 15 -27.15 -22.55 18.15
CA LEU A 15 -27.26 -21.59 17.05
C LEU A 15 -25.82 -21.32 16.60
N SER A 16 -25.37 -22.08 15.61
CA SER A 16 -24.21 -21.74 14.81
C SER A 16 -24.50 -20.37 14.19
N GLY A 17 -23.97 -19.32 14.82
CA GLY A 17 -23.94 -18.00 14.21
C GLY A 17 -23.20 -18.13 12.89
N SER A 18 -23.89 -17.90 11.78
CA SER A 18 -23.23 -17.74 10.49
C SER A 18 -22.08 -16.73 10.68
N PRO A 19 -20.90 -16.97 10.07
CA PRO A 19 -19.83 -15.98 10.12
C PRO A 19 -20.41 -14.65 9.66
N ALA A 20 -20.23 -13.61 10.49
CA ALA A 20 -20.68 -12.28 10.15
C ALA A 20 -20.09 -11.91 8.79
N VAL A 21 -20.95 -11.70 7.80
CA VAL A 21 -20.52 -11.16 6.51
C VAL A 21 -19.88 -9.81 6.80
N ALA A 22 -18.61 -9.65 6.45
CA ALA A 22 -17.92 -8.39 6.64
C ALA A 22 -18.74 -7.28 5.99
N SER A 23 -19.02 -6.22 6.75
CA SER A 23 -19.75 -5.08 6.22
C SER A 23 -18.95 -4.45 5.07
N PRO A 24 -19.60 -4.05 3.97
CA PRO A 24 -18.90 -3.38 2.89
C PRO A 24 -18.23 -2.11 3.42
N LEU A 25 -16.98 -1.89 3.02
CA LEU A 25 -16.26 -0.67 3.33
C LEU A 25 -17.12 0.53 2.89
N GLN A 26 -17.28 1.52 3.78
CA GLN A 26 -18.05 2.73 3.49
C GLN A 26 -17.15 3.78 2.85
N PRO A 27 -17.58 4.45 1.75
CA PRO A 27 -16.77 5.48 1.11
C PRO A 27 -16.34 6.55 2.11
N ARG A 28 -15.05 6.90 2.11
CA ARG A 28 -14.60 8.15 2.72
C ARG A 28 -14.70 9.25 1.67
N SER A 29 -15.12 10.44 2.08
CA SER A 29 -15.03 11.64 1.25
C SER A 29 -13.73 12.35 1.61
N THR A 30 -12.61 11.80 1.14
CA THR A 30 -11.29 12.44 1.29
C THR A 30 -11.01 13.37 0.11
N THR A 31 -10.58 14.58 0.41
CA THR A 31 -10.13 15.56 -0.58
C THR A 31 -8.70 16.00 -0.26
N PHE A 32 -8.00 16.50 -1.27
CA PHE A 32 -6.69 17.11 -1.13
C PHE A 32 -6.54 18.28 -2.10
N THR A 33 -5.54 19.12 -1.92
CA THR A 33 -5.37 20.34 -2.70
C THR A 33 -4.93 20.00 -4.12
N ARG A 34 -5.72 20.44 -5.11
CA ARG A 34 -5.32 20.36 -6.52
C ARG A 34 -4.27 21.44 -6.82
N ARG A 35 -3.00 21.03 -6.82
CA ARG A 35 -1.86 21.82 -7.31
C ARG A 35 -1.75 21.77 -8.83
N ALA A 36 -0.94 22.68 -9.38
CA ALA A 36 -0.77 22.82 -10.82
C ALA A 36 0.04 21.65 -11.43
N GLU A 37 -0.37 21.18 -12.60
CA GLU A 37 0.29 20.09 -13.35
C GLU A 37 0.87 20.68 -14.65
N THR A 38 1.82 21.62 -14.54
CA THR A 38 2.24 22.50 -15.64
C THR A 38 3.26 21.88 -16.59
N THR A 39 4.05 20.91 -16.13
CA THR A 39 5.03 20.20 -16.94
C THR A 39 4.95 18.70 -16.64
N ALA A 40 4.93 17.89 -17.70
CA ALA A 40 4.84 16.44 -17.54
C ALA A 40 6.03 15.93 -16.71
N VAL A 41 5.75 15.21 -15.63
CA VAL A 41 6.79 14.53 -14.86
C VAL A 41 7.36 13.40 -15.68
N ASN A 42 8.67 13.39 -15.89
CA ASN A 42 9.37 12.38 -16.67
C ASN A 42 10.66 11.95 -15.99
N ALA A 43 11.11 10.73 -16.31
CA ALA A 43 12.46 10.31 -15.99
C ALA A 43 13.49 11.09 -16.80
N THR A 44 14.50 11.60 -16.11
CA THR A 44 15.63 12.34 -16.67
C THR A 44 16.94 11.53 -16.60
N GLY A 45 16.97 10.49 -15.78
CA GLY A 45 18.11 9.62 -15.55
C GLY A 45 17.73 8.44 -14.67
N GLY A 46 18.68 7.53 -14.46
CA GLY A 46 18.47 6.38 -13.57
C GLY A 46 18.99 5.06 -14.11
N THR A 47 18.91 4.06 -13.24
CA THR A 47 19.02 2.64 -13.58
C THR A 47 17.69 1.99 -13.19
N TYR A 48 16.81 1.81 -14.17
CA TYR A 48 15.48 1.23 -13.98
C TYR A 48 15.07 0.46 -15.23
N GLU A 49 14.08 -0.41 -15.11
CA GLU A 49 13.47 -1.10 -16.23
C GLU A 49 12.25 -0.31 -16.73
N ALA A 50 12.10 -0.21 -18.05
CA ALA A 50 10.85 0.28 -18.61
C ALA A 50 9.73 -0.74 -18.36
N PHE A 51 8.49 -0.27 -18.19
CA PHE A 51 7.33 -1.14 -18.04
C PHE A 51 7.23 -2.20 -19.15
N LYS A 52 6.92 -3.43 -18.75
CA LYS A 52 6.61 -4.55 -19.65
C LYS A 52 5.31 -5.22 -19.20
N PRO A 53 4.47 -5.72 -20.11
CA PRO A 53 3.30 -6.50 -19.74
C PRO A 53 3.65 -7.64 -18.77
N GLY A 54 2.95 -7.71 -17.64
CA GLY A 54 3.20 -8.69 -16.58
C GLY A 54 4.22 -8.23 -15.52
N TYR A 55 4.79 -7.04 -15.65
CA TYR A 55 5.59 -6.42 -14.59
C TYR A 55 4.67 -5.68 -13.61
N LEU A 56 5.29 -5.20 -12.52
CA LEU A 56 4.72 -4.23 -11.60
C LEU A 56 4.08 -3.07 -12.36
N ALA A 57 3.00 -2.52 -11.79
CA ALA A 57 2.33 -1.37 -12.37
C ALA A 57 3.15 -0.09 -12.15
N GLY A 58 3.72 0.45 -13.23
CA GLY A 58 4.48 1.68 -13.25
C GLY A 58 4.92 2.03 -14.67
N THR A 59 5.83 2.99 -14.78
CA THR A 59 6.50 3.36 -16.04
C THR A 59 8.00 3.16 -15.92
N TRP A 60 8.55 3.49 -14.75
CA TRP A 60 9.94 3.34 -14.37
C TRP A 60 10.00 2.36 -13.18
N GLU A 61 10.40 1.13 -13.48
CA GLU A 61 10.42 0.03 -12.52
C GLU A 61 11.80 -0.09 -11.87
N VAL A 62 11.85 0.09 -10.57
CA VAL A 62 13.07 0.07 -9.75
C VAL A 62 13.05 -1.20 -8.89
N PHE A 63 13.60 -2.27 -9.41
CA PHE A 63 13.40 -3.62 -8.87
C PHE A 63 14.44 -4.06 -7.86
N LYS A 64 15.66 -3.57 -7.98
CA LYS A 64 16.77 -4.06 -7.15
C LYS A 64 17.37 -2.97 -6.31
N ARG A 65 17.96 -3.38 -5.19
CA ARG A 65 18.76 -2.47 -4.36
C ARG A 65 19.77 -1.66 -5.19
N GLY A 66 19.72 -0.35 -5.07
CA GLY A 66 20.61 0.59 -5.76
C GLY A 66 20.19 0.94 -7.18
N GLU A 67 19.16 0.30 -7.74
CA GLU A 67 18.44 0.84 -8.88
C GLU A 67 17.71 2.12 -8.45
N TYR A 68 17.58 3.07 -9.37
CA TYR A 68 16.99 4.38 -9.09
C TYR A 68 16.40 5.02 -10.34
N VAL A 69 15.50 5.98 -10.14
CA VAL A 69 15.00 6.87 -11.19
C VAL A 69 15.11 8.33 -10.73
N ASP A 70 15.67 9.16 -11.59
CA ASP A 70 15.65 10.62 -11.44
C ASP A 70 14.44 11.15 -12.19
N LEU A 71 13.60 11.93 -11.50
CA LEU A 71 12.41 12.55 -12.07
C LEU A 71 12.55 14.07 -12.08
N SER A 72 11.95 14.70 -13.09
CA SER A 72 11.72 16.15 -13.09
C SER A 72 10.40 16.52 -13.74
N GLY A 73 9.81 17.61 -13.26
CA GLY A 73 8.57 18.18 -13.78
C GLY A 73 7.72 18.82 -12.68
N THR A 74 6.46 19.12 -13.02
CA THR A 74 5.50 19.75 -12.12
C THR A 74 4.16 19.01 -12.24
N GLY A 75 3.89 18.11 -11.29
CA GLY A 75 2.69 17.26 -11.30
C GLY A 75 2.73 16.17 -10.23
N TYR A 76 1.87 15.15 -10.38
CA TYR A 76 1.79 14.07 -9.40
C TYR A 76 2.53 12.82 -9.84
N ILE A 77 3.01 12.06 -8.85
CA ILE A 77 3.72 10.80 -9.03
C ILE A 77 3.03 9.74 -8.16
N ARG A 78 2.94 8.53 -8.69
CA ARG A 78 2.67 7.33 -7.89
C ARG A 78 3.96 6.55 -7.70
N VAL A 79 4.22 6.17 -6.46
CA VAL A 79 5.25 5.22 -6.04
C VAL A 79 4.53 3.99 -5.49
N ARG A 80 4.54 2.89 -6.22
CA ARG A 80 3.86 1.64 -5.86
C ARG A 80 4.87 0.63 -5.31
N TRP A 81 4.51 -0.05 -4.23
CA TRP A 81 5.30 -1.12 -3.62
C TRP A 81 4.75 -2.49 -3.95
N GLU A 82 5.57 -3.46 -4.33
CA GLU A 82 5.17 -4.87 -4.34
C GLU A 82 6.20 -5.73 -3.60
N VAL A 83 5.78 -6.35 -2.51
CA VAL A 83 6.63 -7.19 -1.66
C VAL A 83 6.78 -8.57 -2.29
N GLU A 84 8.02 -8.99 -2.49
CA GLU A 84 8.36 -10.30 -3.06
C GLU A 84 8.75 -11.31 -1.97
N TYR A 85 7.83 -11.55 -1.02
CA TYR A 85 8.07 -12.45 0.12
C TYR A 85 8.48 -13.87 -0.29
N TRP A 86 8.16 -14.31 -1.51
CA TRP A 86 8.58 -15.61 -2.05
C TRP A 86 10.05 -15.64 -2.53
N LYS A 87 10.72 -14.49 -2.60
CA LYS A 87 12.14 -14.35 -2.95
C LYS A 87 13.02 -14.09 -1.73
N GLY A 88 12.52 -13.32 -0.79
CA GLY A 88 13.24 -12.99 0.44
C GLY A 88 12.34 -12.30 1.45
N VAL A 89 12.52 -12.66 2.72
CA VAL A 89 11.74 -12.18 3.86
C VAL A 89 12.65 -11.55 4.91
N GLY A 90 12.06 -10.74 5.78
CA GLY A 90 12.76 -10.06 6.86
C GLY A 90 12.48 -8.56 6.90
N PRO A 91 13.37 -7.76 7.51
CA PRO A 91 13.18 -6.32 7.60
C PRO A 91 13.13 -5.72 6.19
N MET A 92 12.18 -4.82 5.95
CA MET A 92 12.09 -4.01 4.74
C MET A 92 12.45 -2.57 5.12
N TYR A 93 13.34 -1.99 4.33
CA TYR A 93 13.70 -0.58 4.42
C TYR A 93 12.97 0.19 3.32
N GLU A 94 12.76 1.48 3.53
CA GLU A 94 12.06 2.32 2.56
C GLU A 94 12.93 2.69 1.35
N PRO A 95 12.35 2.87 0.16
CA PRO A 95 12.99 3.64 -0.90
C PRO A 95 13.44 4.98 -0.34
N THR A 96 14.61 5.43 -0.76
CA THR A 96 15.08 6.76 -0.39
C THR A 96 14.62 7.78 -1.43
N PHE A 97 14.33 8.98 -0.94
CA PHE A 97 13.98 10.14 -1.74
C PHE A 97 15.08 11.18 -1.55
N ASP A 98 16.01 11.21 -2.48
CA ASP A 98 17.24 12.00 -2.40
C ASP A 98 17.27 13.06 -3.51
N ASN A 99 18.28 13.95 -3.45
CA ASN A 99 18.51 15.00 -4.46
C ASN A 99 17.26 15.82 -4.80
N ILE A 100 16.43 16.10 -3.79
CA ILE A 100 15.21 16.89 -3.96
C ILE A 100 15.61 18.34 -4.24
N ASP A 101 15.16 18.85 -5.37
CA ASP A 101 15.22 20.28 -5.71
C ASP A 101 13.78 20.77 -5.98
N GLY A 102 13.43 21.93 -5.42
CA GLY A 102 12.06 22.43 -5.43
C GLY A 102 11.15 21.74 -4.40
N THR A 103 9.95 21.33 -4.82
CA THR A 103 8.89 20.79 -3.96
C THR A 103 8.70 19.30 -4.18
N PHE A 104 8.77 18.51 -3.12
CA PHE A 104 8.38 17.10 -3.11
C PHE A 104 7.54 16.80 -1.87
N LEU A 105 6.26 16.50 -2.06
CA LEU A 105 5.28 16.42 -0.95
C LEU A 105 4.50 15.12 -1.02
N PHE A 106 4.44 14.36 0.07
CA PHE A 106 3.52 13.25 0.20
C PHE A 106 2.09 13.77 0.35
N VAL A 107 1.19 13.43 -0.58
CA VAL A 107 -0.18 13.97 -0.61
C VAL A 107 -1.23 12.94 -0.23
N ALA A 108 -1.00 11.65 -0.53
CA ALA A 108 -1.98 10.62 -0.25
C ALA A 108 -1.38 9.22 -0.26
N GLY A 109 -2.01 8.30 0.47
CA GLY A 109 -1.76 6.87 0.39
C GLY A 109 -3.00 6.13 -0.11
N GLY A 110 -2.82 5.09 -0.91
CA GLY A 110 -3.93 4.36 -1.53
C GLY A 110 -3.56 2.93 -1.92
N GLY A 111 -4.29 2.36 -2.87
CA GLY A 111 -4.14 0.96 -3.30
C GLY A 111 -4.80 -0.06 -2.38
N GLY A 112 -5.61 0.39 -1.43
CA GLY A 112 -6.55 -0.44 -0.66
C GLY A 112 -6.02 -1.06 0.64
N PHE A 113 -4.72 -0.93 0.91
CA PHE A 113 -4.07 -1.43 2.13
C PHE A 113 -2.74 -0.72 2.39
N GLN A 114 -2.28 -0.78 3.63
CA GLN A 114 -0.88 -0.58 4.00
C GLN A 114 -0.20 -1.93 4.12
N ILE A 115 1.10 -2.00 3.86
CA ILE A 115 1.84 -3.27 3.72
C ILE A 115 1.62 -4.23 4.91
N SER A 116 1.63 -3.72 6.14
CA SER A 116 1.48 -4.55 7.35
C SER A 116 0.03 -4.84 7.74
N ASP A 117 -0.94 -4.50 6.90
CA ASP A 117 -2.35 -4.77 7.17
C ASP A 117 -2.64 -6.28 7.19
N THR A 118 -3.49 -6.69 8.13
CA THR A 118 -4.07 -8.04 8.12
C THR A 118 -5.21 -8.07 7.10
N PRO A 119 -5.14 -8.87 6.02
CA PRO A 119 -6.17 -8.90 5.00
C PRO A 119 -7.51 -9.40 5.57
N GLN A 120 -8.61 -9.00 4.92
CA GLN A 120 -9.94 -9.42 5.36
C GLN A 120 -10.06 -10.95 5.33
N GLY A 121 -10.62 -11.55 6.40
CA GLY A 121 -10.83 -12.99 6.46
C GLY A 121 -9.58 -13.83 6.76
N CYS A 122 -8.45 -13.18 7.09
CA CYS A 122 -7.22 -13.82 7.55
C CYS A 122 -7.15 -13.77 9.10
N PRO A 123 -7.46 -14.85 9.84
CA PRO A 123 -7.34 -14.85 11.29
C PRO A 123 -5.87 -14.79 11.70
N GLN A 124 -5.56 -14.06 12.77
CA GLN A 124 -4.20 -13.92 13.27
C GLN A 124 -3.61 -15.30 13.64
N GLY A 125 -2.39 -15.60 13.15
CA GLY A 125 -1.67 -16.83 13.49
C GLY A 125 -2.00 -18.07 12.64
N THR A 126 -2.79 -17.96 11.57
CA THR A 126 -3.23 -19.13 10.77
C THR A 126 -2.37 -19.44 9.54
N GLY A 127 -1.30 -18.70 9.28
CA GLY A 127 -0.44 -18.91 8.10
C GLY A 127 -1.07 -18.53 6.76
N CYS A 128 -2.21 -17.85 6.79
CA CYS A 128 -2.78 -17.21 5.63
C CYS A 128 -1.78 -16.23 5.01
N LEU A 129 -1.79 -16.21 3.68
CA LEU A 129 -0.98 -15.28 2.90
C LEU A 129 -1.50 -13.85 3.12
N ASN A 130 -0.64 -12.96 3.60
CA ASN A 130 -0.89 -11.52 3.64
C ASN A 130 0.05 -10.79 2.68
N PHE A 131 -0.05 -9.45 2.65
CA PHE A 131 0.75 -8.60 1.76
C PHE A 131 2.26 -8.62 2.08
N THR A 132 2.65 -9.27 3.18
CA THR A 132 4.03 -9.41 3.63
C THR A 132 4.56 -10.84 3.58
N GLY A 133 3.71 -11.84 3.33
CA GLY A 133 4.13 -13.23 3.27
C GLY A 133 3.16 -14.23 3.88
N ALA A 134 3.68 -15.42 4.17
CA ALA A 134 2.94 -16.58 4.68
C ALA A 134 3.85 -17.43 5.57
N ASN A 135 3.27 -18.29 6.41
CA ASN A 135 4.05 -19.19 7.28
C ASN A 135 5.07 -20.07 6.52
N GLU A 136 4.80 -20.40 5.26
CA GLU A 136 5.69 -21.21 4.42
C GLU A 136 6.97 -20.46 4.02
N PHE A 137 6.87 -19.16 3.71
CA PHE A 137 7.98 -18.34 3.20
C PHE A 137 8.60 -17.44 4.28
N GLY A 138 7.88 -17.23 5.37
CA GLY A 138 8.15 -16.17 6.34
C GLY A 138 7.43 -14.87 5.96
N TYR A 139 7.74 -13.81 6.71
CA TYR A 139 7.12 -12.50 6.56
C TYR A 139 8.17 -11.41 6.43
N SER A 140 7.94 -10.50 5.48
CA SER A 140 8.63 -9.22 5.41
C SER A 140 7.96 -8.22 6.34
N TYR A 141 8.70 -7.24 6.86
CA TYR A 141 8.10 -6.25 7.75
C TYR A 141 8.81 -4.91 7.60
N PRO A 142 8.07 -3.81 7.41
CA PRO A 142 8.65 -2.47 7.47
C PRO A 142 9.43 -2.28 8.77
N THR A 143 10.56 -1.59 8.66
CA THR A 143 11.38 -1.18 9.79
C THR A 143 10.92 0.19 10.32
N ASP A 144 11.39 0.55 11.52
CA ASP A 144 11.24 1.89 12.10
C ASP A 144 9.80 2.37 12.39
N GLY A 145 8.86 1.44 12.47
CA GLY A 145 7.45 1.74 12.79
C GLY A 145 6.68 2.39 11.64
N TYR A 146 7.31 2.53 10.47
CA TYR A 146 6.66 3.01 9.26
C TYR A 146 5.79 1.90 8.65
N ASN A 147 4.66 2.26 8.03
CA ASN A 147 3.79 1.30 7.35
C ASN A 147 3.26 1.92 6.05
N PRO A 148 3.98 1.73 4.92
CA PRO A 148 3.62 2.40 3.68
C PRO A 148 2.28 1.91 3.16
N TRP A 149 1.60 2.79 2.44
CA TRP A 149 0.50 2.40 1.59
C TRP A 149 1.02 1.66 0.37
N HIS A 150 0.21 0.75 -0.17
CA HIS A 150 0.51 0.03 -1.40
C HIS A 150 0.84 0.99 -2.55
N ASN A 151 0.01 2.02 -2.73
CA ASN A 151 0.33 3.17 -3.58
C ASN A 151 0.61 4.38 -2.69
N MET A 152 1.75 5.02 -2.89
CA MET A 152 2.08 6.31 -2.30
C MET A 152 2.04 7.40 -3.36
N TYR A 153 1.40 8.52 -3.07
CA TYR A 153 1.22 9.61 -4.01
C TYR A 153 1.95 10.86 -3.54
N TYR A 154 2.69 11.45 -4.46
CA TYR A 154 3.48 12.64 -4.21
C TYR A 154 3.16 13.74 -5.23
N TYR A 155 3.25 14.98 -4.81
CA TYR A 155 3.36 16.13 -5.71
C TYR A 155 4.84 16.48 -5.88
N LEU A 156 5.26 16.70 -7.13
CA LEU A 156 6.58 17.17 -7.51
C LEU A 156 6.44 18.51 -8.23
N ASP A 157 7.27 19.48 -7.86
CA ASP A 157 7.57 20.68 -8.65
C ASP A 157 9.07 20.94 -8.56
N GLY A 158 9.83 20.39 -9.51
CA GLY A 158 11.29 20.38 -9.48
C GLY A 158 11.87 19.02 -9.86
N SER A 159 12.71 18.44 -9.01
CA SER A 159 13.32 17.12 -9.24
C SER A 159 13.48 16.28 -7.97
N VAL A 160 13.53 14.96 -8.12
CA VAL A 160 13.78 13.99 -7.05
C VAL A 160 14.45 12.73 -7.61
N THR A 161 15.35 12.12 -6.84
CA THR A 161 15.87 10.76 -7.07
C THR A 161 15.13 9.79 -6.17
N ILE A 162 14.55 8.73 -6.74
CA ILE A 162 13.89 7.65 -5.99
C ILE A 162 14.73 6.38 -6.16
N THR A 163 15.25 5.86 -5.06
CA THR A 163 16.16 4.70 -5.06
C THR A 163 15.55 3.53 -4.31
N ASN A 164 15.59 2.32 -4.88
CA ASN A 164 15.23 1.11 -4.15
C ASN A 164 16.34 0.77 -3.14
N HIS A 165 15.96 0.64 -1.87
CA HIS A 165 16.87 0.35 -0.76
C HIS A 165 16.55 -0.98 -0.08
N GLU A 166 16.01 -1.96 -0.82
CA GLU A 166 15.71 -3.28 -0.26
C GLU A 166 16.94 -3.89 0.43
N ALA A 167 16.73 -4.42 1.63
CA ALA A 167 17.76 -5.12 2.40
C ALA A 167 17.09 -6.05 3.40
N GLY A 168 17.12 -7.36 3.14
CA GLY A 168 16.36 -8.35 3.92
C GLY A 168 15.10 -8.78 3.16
N GLY A 169 13.95 -8.23 3.54
CA GLY A 169 12.71 -8.40 2.80
C GLY A 169 12.78 -7.70 1.45
N LEU A 170 12.49 -8.43 0.38
CA LEU A 170 12.63 -7.94 -1.00
C LEU A 170 11.35 -7.30 -1.50
N TYR A 171 11.50 -6.25 -2.31
CA TYR A 171 10.36 -5.54 -2.88
C TYR A 171 10.75 -4.78 -4.14
N ASN A 172 9.76 -4.62 -5.01
CA ASN A 172 9.84 -3.84 -6.23
C ASN A 172 9.16 -2.48 -6.04
N VAL A 173 9.67 -1.44 -6.71
CA VAL A 173 9.08 -0.09 -6.71
C VAL A 173 8.71 0.32 -8.12
N GLY A 174 7.43 0.62 -8.33
CA GLY A 174 6.89 1.04 -9.61
C GLY A 174 6.59 2.52 -9.56
N VAL A 175 7.32 3.32 -10.33
CA VAL A 175 7.18 4.77 -10.35
C VAL A 175 6.53 5.21 -11.66
N MET A 176 5.55 6.12 -11.58
CA MET A 176 4.96 6.73 -12.77
C MET A 176 4.41 8.13 -12.50
N ALA A 177 4.38 8.96 -13.53
CA ALA A 177 3.53 10.15 -13.52
C ALA A 177 2.06 9.74 -13.35
N TYR A 178 1.31 10.56 -12.62
CA TYR A 178 -0.07 10.29 -12.27
C TYR A 178 -0.87 11.59 -12.25
N SER A 179 -2.19 11.52 -12.12
CA SER A 179 -3.05 12.70 -12.14
C SER A 179 -3.81 12.86 -10.83
N TYR A 180 -4.12 14.11 -10.48
CA TYR A 180 -4.96 14.45 -9.34
C TYR A 180 -6.26 13.62 -9.31
N ASP A 181 -6.98 13.59 -10.44
CA ASP A 181 -8.28 12.94 -10.54
C ASP A 181 -8.17 11.41 -10.35
N ASN A 182 -7.08 10.79 -10.80
CA ASN A 182 -6.84 9.37 -10.58
C ASN A 182 -6.48 9.07 -9.12
N ILE A 183 -5.71 9.92 -8.44
CA ILE A 183 -5.44 9.80 -7.00
C ILE A 183 -6.75 9.87 -6.24
N LEU A 184 -7.56 10.90 -6.52
CA LEU A 184 -8.83 11.13 -5.84
C LEU A 184 -9.78 9.94 -6.04
N SER A 185 -9.77 9.35 -7.24
CA SER A 185 -10.49 8.12 -7.53
C SER A 185 -9.99 6.94 -6.70
N ASP A 186 -8.68 6.68 -6.67
CA ASP A 186 -8.08 5.55 -5.94
C ASP A 186 -8.35 5.63 -4.42
N ILE A 187 -8.24 6.83 -3.84
CA ILE A 187 -8.43 6.98 -2.39
C ILE A 187 -9.89 7.02 -1.94
N ASN A 188 -10.84 7.29 -2.85
CA ASN A 188 -12.28 7.36 -2.52
C ASN A 188 -13.10 6.19 -3.08
N THR A 189 -12.52 5.37 -3.96
CA THR A 189 -13.20 4.23 -4.58
C THR A 189 -12.67 2.94 -3.99
N ALA A 190 -13.58 2.05 -3.57
CA ALA A 190 -13.17 0.74 -3.09
C ALA A 190 -12.65 -0.05 -4.30
N PRO A 191 -11.50 -0.72 -4.20
CA PRO A 191 -11.05 -1.59 -5.27
C PRO A 191 -12.12 -2.66 -5.56
N ALA A 192 -12.45 -2.87 -6.84
CA ALA A 192 -13.47 -3.82 -7.25
C ALA A 192 -13.01 -5.27 -6.95
N ASP A 193 -13.80 -6.03 -6.20
CA ASP A 193 -13.66 -7.47 -5.93
C ASP A 193 -12.27 -7.97 -5.50
N SER A 194 -11.53 -7.18 -4.74
CA SER A 194 -10.28 -7.62 -4.13
C SER A 194 -10.57 -8.13 -2.72
N GLY A 195 -11.24 -9.29 -2.58
CA GLY A 195 -11.89 -9.80 -1.34
C GLY A 195 -11.08 -9.82 -0.03
N ASN A 196 -9.81 -9.40 -0.07
CA ASN A 196 -8.88 -9.31 1.04
C ASN A 196 -8.40 -7.88 1.36
N LEU A 197 -8.71 -6.86 0.53
CA LEU A 197 -8.35 -5.46 0.80
C LEU A 197 -9.29 -4.87 1.86
N ILE A 198 -8.73 -4.07 2.76
CA ILE A 198 -9.39 -3.76 4.04
C ILE A 198 -9.73 -2.30 4.24
N LYS A 199 -9.26 -1.39 3.37
CA LYS A 199 -9.53 0.04 3.50
C LYS A 199 -9.50 0.78 2.17
N TYR A 200 -10.08 1.98 2.18
CA TYR A 200 -9.84 2.99 1.14
C TYR A 200 -8.47 3.64 1.37
N GLY A 201 -8.05 4.51 0.46
CA GLY A 201 -6.90 5.38 0.70
C GLY A 201 -7.15 6.47 1.76
N TYR A 202 -6.15 7.33 1.93
CA TYR A 202 -6.19 8.48 2.83
C TYR A 202 -5.40 9.64 2.23
N SER A 203 -5.95 10.85 2.35
CA SER A 203 -5.24 12.09 2.04
C SER A 203 -4.37 12.49 3.23
N TYR A 204 -3.08 12.67 3.00
CA TYR A 204 -2.13 13.22 3.97
C TYR A 204 -1.77 14.67 3.66
N ASP A 205 -2.36 15.22 2.60
CA ASP A 205 -2.08 16.55 2.14
C ASP A 205 -2.48 17.57 3.20
N PRO A 206 -1.52 18.30 3.77
CA PRO A 206 -1.88 19.43 4.58
C PRO A 206 -2.49 20.46 3.64
N ALA A 207 -3.81 20.69 3.77
CA ALA A 207 -4.42 21.89 3.22
C ALA A 207 -3.48 23.06 3.57
N GLU A 208 -2.98 23.78 2.56
CA GLU A 208 -1.83 24.71 2.68
C GLU A 208 -1.87 25.48 4.01
N GLY A 209 -1.06 25.04 4.98
CA GLY A 209 -1.13 25.54 6.37
C GLY A 209 -0.71 24.59 7.48
N SER A 210 -0.54 23.29 7.25
CA SER A 210 -0.12 22.36 8.32
C SER A 210 0.80 21.23 7.86
N CYS A 211 1.97 21.52 7.26
CA CYS A 211 3.01 20.49 7.09
C CYS A 211 3.44 20.00 8.49
N PRO A 212 3.43 18.68 8.79
CA PRO A 212 4.04 18.15 10.01
C PRO A 212 5.58 18.13 9.94
N CYS A 213 6.16 18.91 9.02
CA CYS A 213 7.56 18.88 8.61
C CYS A 213 8.44 19.80 9.46
N ALA A 214 8.09 19.97 10.73
CA ALA A 214 8.87 20.70 11.71
C ALA A 214 8.96 19.87 12.98
N GLU A 215 10.02 19.06 13.07
CA GLU A 215 10.90 18.97 14.25
C GLU A 215 12.35 18.86 13.77
#